data_AF-A0A5B2XG24-F1
#
_entry.id   AF-A0A5B2XG24-F1
#
_cell.length_a   1.000
_cell.length_b   1.000
_cell.length_c   1.000
_cell.angle_alpha   90.00
_cell.angle_beta   90.00
_cell.angle_gamma   90.00
#
_symmetry.space_group_name_H-M   'P 1'
#
loop_
_entity.id
_entity.type
_entity.pdbx_description
1 polymer ?
#
loop_
_entity_poly.entity_id
_entity_poly.type
_entity_poly.pdbx_seq_one_letter_code
_entity_poly.pdbx_strand_id
1 'polypeptide(L)' 'MAGPLLREDWAELSAATDGPAAFDPAAAAELPAPVRRWLAHAVEPGVPLWRSLELTTAGSIRLGEWR' A
#
# COMPACT_ATOMS: atom_id res chain seq x y z
N MET A 1 10.70 23.61 2.31
CA MET A 1 11.14 23.25 3.69
C MET A 1 9.92 22.74 4.43
N ALA A 2 9.77 21.41 4.56
CA ALA A 2 8.72 20.83 5.38
C ALA A 2 8.90 21.27 6.85
N GLY A 3 7.83 21.67 7.52
CA GLY A 3 7.87 22.08 8.93
C GLY A 3 8.28 20.91 9.85
N PRO A 4 8.68 21.19 11.10
CA PRO A 4 9.14 20.17 12.06
C PRO A 4 8.13 19.03 12.26
N LEU A 5 6.84 19.36 12.42
CA LEU A 5 5.76 18.40 12.63
C LEU A 5 5.60 17.42 11.45
N LEU A 6 5.72 17.89 10.21
CA LEU A 6 5.63 17.03 9.03
C LEU A 6 6.74 15.96 9.01
N ARG A 7 7.92 16.26 9.57
CA ARG A 7 9.02 15.30 9.64
C ARG A 7 8.81 14.25 10.73
N GLU A 8 8.18 14.62 11.84
CA GLU A 8 7.86 13.70 12.94
C GLU A 8 6.72 12.76 12.55
N ASP A 9 5.62 13.28 12.00
CA ASP A 9 4.51 12.47 11.49
C ASP A 9 4.98 11.51 10.39
N TRP A 10 5.89 11.99 9.52
CA TRP A 10 6.49 11.14 8.50
C TRP A 10 7.32 10.01 9.10
N ALA A 11 8.15 10.30 10.11
CA ALA A 11 8.97 9.28 10.78
C ALA A 11 8.11 8.22 11.49
N GLU A 12 6.98 8.62 12.07
CA GLU A 12 6.02 7.69 12.67
C GLU A 12 5.37 6.80 11.61
N LEU A 13 4.86 7.39 10.53
CA LEU A 13 4.18 6.66 9.45
C LEU A 13 5.14 5.76 8.65
N SER A 14 6.42 6.15 8.53
CA SER A 14 7.45 5.38 7.83
C SER A 14 8.15 4.35 8.72
N ALA A 15 7.78 4.24 10.00
CA ALA A 15 8.38 3.27 10.91
C ALA A 15 8.20 1.83 10.37
N ALA A 16 9.26 1.04 10.43
CA ALA A 16 9.25 -0.33 9.95
C ALA A 16 8.24 -1.16 10.76
N THR A 17 7.54 -2.07 10.07
CA THR A 17 6.68 -3.05 10.74
C THR A 17 7.48 -4.31 10.99
N ASP A 18 7.71 -4.68 12.25
CA ASP A 18 8.35 -5.94 12.58
C ASP A 18 7.40 -7.12 12.32
N GLY A 19 7.90 -8.13 11.60
CA GLY A 19 7.23 -9.42 11.40
C GLY A 19 5.82 -9.33 10.80
N PRO A 20 5.64 -8.79 9.58
CA PRO A 20 4.33 -8.74 8.92
C PRO A 20 3.76 -10.14 8.72
N ALA A 21 2.45 -10.28 8.93
CA ALA A 21 1.73 -11.50 8.58
C ALA A 21 1.82 -11.76 7.07
N ALA A 22 1.91 -13.02 6.69
CA ALA A 22 1.82 -13.42 5.29
C ALA A 22 0.38 -13.38 4.80
N PHE A 23 0.17 -13.01 3.54
CA PHE A 23 -1.15 -13.01 2.92
C PHE A 23 -1.68 -14.44 2.79
N ASP A 24 -2.75 -14.73 3.50
CA ASP A 24 -3.56 -15.93 3.33
C ASP A 24 -4.87 -15.55 2.60
N PRO A 25 -5.16 -16.11 1.42
CA PRO A 25 -6.42 -15.89 0.72
C PRO A 25 -7.67 -16.16 1.56
N ALA A 26 -7.59 -17.03 2.58
CA ALA A 26 -8.68 -17.28 3.51
C ALA A 26 -9.10 -16.03 4.30
N ALA A 27 -8.17 -15.08 4.53
CA ALA A 27 -8.49 -13.82 5.17
C ALA A 27 -9.46 -12.94 4.36
N ALA A 28 -9.61 -13.19 3.05
CA ALA A 28 -10.53 -12.49 2.17
C ALA A 28 -11.90 -13.21 2.01
N ALA A 29 -12.15 -14.30 2.74
CA ALA A 29 -13.35 -15.12 2.58
C ALA A 29 -14.66 -14.30 2.74
N GLU A 30 -14.71 -13.46 3.76
CA GLU A 30 -15.89 -12.64 4.11
C GLU A 30 -16.03 -11.36 3.27
N LEU A 31 -15.07 -11.08 2.38
CA LEU A 31 -15.13 -9.90 1.52
C LEU A 31 -16.11 -10.12 0.35
N PRO A 32 -16.70 -9.04 -0.21
CA PRO A 32 -17.51 -9.13 -1.41
C PRO A 32 -16.76 -9.84 -2.55
N ALA A 33 -17.49 -10.61 -3.36
CA ALA A 33 -16.89 -11.42 -4.41
C ALA A 33 -15.94 -10.66 -5.37
N PRO A 34 -16.21 -9.41 -5.78
CA PRO A 34 -15.28 -8.64 -6.61
C PRO A 34 -13.95 -8.35 -5.90
N VAL A 35 -14.00 -8.05 -4.60
CA VAL A 35 -12.81 -7.73 -3.79
C VAL A 35 -11.96 -8.98 -3.61
N ARG A 36 -12.57 -10.11 -3.22
CA ARG A 36 -11.87 -11.39 -3.10
C ARG A 36 -11.22 -11.81 -4.42
N ARG A 37 -11.94 -11.69 -5.54
CA ARG A 37 -11.41 -12.02 -6.88
C ARG A 37 -10.21 -11.14 -7.24
N TRP A 38 -10.28 -9.85 -6.96
CA TRP A 38 -9.18 -8.93 -7.24
C TRP A 38 -7.95 -9.26 -6.39
N LEU A 39 -8.13 -9.45 -5.08
CA LEU A 39 -7.02 -9.76 -4.16
C LEU A 39 -6.33 -11.07 -4.52
N ALA A 40 -7.10 -12.13 -4.81
CA ALA A 40 -6.55 -13.41 -5.24
C ALA A 40 -5.78 -13.36 -6.58
N HIS A 41 -6.09 -12.38 -7.43
CA HIS A 41 -5.34 -12.15 -8.67
C HIS A 41 -4.10 -11.28 -8.46
N ALA A 42 -4.22 -10.25 -7.61
CA ALA A 42 -3.20 -9.21 -7.47
C ALA A 42 -2.11 -9.54 -6.44
N VAL A 43 -2.39 -10.42 -5.47
CA VAL A 43 -1.47 -10.75 -4.37
C VAL A 43 -1.25 -12.25 -4.33
N GLU A 44 0.01 -12.66 -4.47
CA GLU A 44 0.40 -14.07 -4.32
C GLU A 44 0.27 -14.50 -2.84
N PRO A 45 -0.24 -15.71 -2.55
CA PRO A 45 -0.25 -16.24 -1.19
C PRO A 45 1.17 -16.26 -0.60
N GLY A 46 1.30 -15.90 0.68
CA GLY A 46 2.60 -15.84 1.35
C GLY A 46 3.28 -14.46 1.29
N VAL A 47 2.81 -13.53 0.44
CA VAL A 47 3.36 -12.17 0.37
C VAL A 47 3.21 -11.47 1.74
N PRO A 48 4.28 -10.88 2.30
CA PRO A 48 4.17 -10.19 3.58
C PRO A 48 3.30 -8.92 3.48
N LEU A 49 2.33 -8.79 4.38
CA LEU A 49 1.40 -7.67 4.46
C LEU A 49 2.02 -6.49 5.24
N TRP A 50 2.95 -5.78 4.59
CA TRP A 50 3.54 -4.56 5.15
C TRP A 50 2.49 -3.45 5.36
N ARG A 51 2.58 -2.73 6.48
CA ARG A 51 1.66 -1.62 6.80
C ARG A 51 2.11 -0.29 6.20
N SER A 52 3.40 -0.16 5.91
CA SER A 52 4.04 1.03 5.37
C SER A 52 4.95 0.66 4.20
N LEU A 53 4.98 1.53 3.20
CA LEU A 53 5.86 1.41 2.04
C LEU A 53 6.27 2.82 1.60
N GLU A 54 7.56 3.02 1.41
CA GLU A 54 8.09 4.27 0.87
C GLU A 54 8.29 4.10 -0.64
N LEU A 55 7.51 4.86 -1.42
CA LEU A 55 7.61 4.85 -2.88
C LEU A 55 8.27 6.14 -3.36
N THR A 56 9.40 6.00 -4.04
CA THR A 56 9.95 7.11 -4.84
C THR A 56 9.36 7.02 -6.24
N THR A 57 8.41 7.90 -6.55
CA THR A 57 7.79 7.97 -7.88
C THR A 57 8.32 9.15 -8.66
N ALA A 58 8.68 8.95 -9.93
CA ALA A 58 9.00 10.01 -10.87
C ALA A 58 8.08 9.90 -12.09
N GLY A 59 7.54 11.03 -12.55
CA GLY A 59 6.64 11.05 -13.69
C GLY A 59 6.29 12.47 -14.12
N SER A 60 5.60 12.58 -15.24
CA SER A 60 5.01 13.83 -15.70
C SER A 60 3.51 13.64 -15.88
N ILE A 61 2.73 14.62 -15.46
CA ILE A 61 1.28 14.64 -15.67
C ILE A 61 1.00 15.73 -16.69
N ARG A 62 0.28 15.39 -17.76
CA ARG A 62 -0.20 16.39 -18.71
C ARG A 62 -1.45 17.04 -18.12
N LEU A 63 -1.34 18.31 -17.78
CA LEU A 63 -2.47 19.14 -17.39
C LEU A 63 -3.08 19.75 -18.66
N GLY A 64 -4.36 19.50 -18.91
CA GLY A 64 -5.06 19.96 -20.12
C GLY A 64 -5.96 18.88 -20.74
N GLU A 65 -6.45 19.12 -21.96
CA GLU A 65 -7.45 18.25 -22.61
C GLU A 65 -6.83 16.96 -23.15
N TRP A 66 -7.31 15.81 -22.65
CA TRP A 66 -7.20 14.51 -23.32
C TRP A 66 -8.22 14.50 -24.46
N ARG A 67 -7.73 14.48 -25.70
CA ARG A 67 -8.55 14.29 -26.91
C ARG A 67 -8.48 12.84 -27.33
#